data_AF-A0A7S0UHN7-F1
#
_entry.id   AF-A0A7S0UHN7-F1
#
_cell.length_a   1.000
_cell.length_b   1.000
_cell.length_c   1.000
_cell.angle_alpha   90.00
_cell.angle_beta   90.00
_cell.angle_gamma   90.00
#
_symmetry.space_group_name_H-M   'P 1'
#
loop_
_entity.id
_entity.type
_entity.pdbx_description
1 polymer ?
#
loop_
_entity_poly.entity_id
_entity_poly.type
_entity_poly.pdbx_seq_one_letter_code
_entity_poly.pdbx_strand_id
1 'polypeptide(L)'
;GVDILDPNSIKYIGKLYSFGANAFGPLHRSNDNADATTQLADLSHLVKDIVEASFSAARKMRGERGRKYVTKMLTDIYHRGLFMHGGANSSVNRTIIPSFRHIISELNKLDSQHKKRVSMVKDLAEACQDCQQVQARVILRLYGDLTSQNETLGSQLKYSLVRIKEAALQILITKYHSPSCDYDHTQVGPEYQRAHLFSGYMALIGNEYGLDGVTAANGDRFLDGCLGVIWNVHNLSNNNVGGNSGTNRFRFGKFGRGGSGDDQKLKDSLMVELTDNLCVKEWLSGLIGDINNQSLEADRMIDRSCIFAWASANMQGDFKHRIFYDDARSIEYSDLDPKQPTNDNQFEPFLSPIVLVEMLIKAGMLTPKSC
;
A
#
# COMPACT_ATOMS: atom_id res chain seq x y z
N GLY A 1 24.12 -19.02 -22.74
CA GLY A 1 23.71 -20.27 -22.06
C GLY A 1 22.23 -20.18 -21.79
N VAL A 2 21.49 -21.26 -21.99
CA VAL A 2 20.09 -21.33 -21.54
C VAL A 2 20.16 -21.54 -20.04
N ASP A 3 19.77 -20.54 -19.25
CA ASP A 3 19.60 -20.71 -17.80
C ASP A 3 18.47 -21.72 -17.60
N ILE A 4 18.83 -22.98 -17.30
CA ILE A 4 17.86 -23.98 -16.83
C ILE A 4 17.45 -23.49 -15.44
N LEU A 5 16.29 -22.84 -15.36
CA LEU A 5 15.73 -22.40 -14.09
C LEU A 5 15.28 -23.62 -13.31
N ASP A 6 15.64 -23.68 -12.03
CA ASP A 6 15.10 -24.67 -11.10
C ASP A 6 13.56 -24.56 -11.11
N PRO A 7 12.83 -25.64 -11.44
CA PRO A 7 11.37 -25.62 -11.49
C PRO A 7 10.72 -25.27 -10.13
N ASN A 8 11.45 -25.42 -9.02
CA ASN A 8 10.97 -25.07 -7.69
C ASN A 8 11.26 -23.61 -7.31
N SER A 9 12.07 -22.90 -8.09
CA SER A 9 12.46 -21.53 -7.76
C SER A 9 11.32 -20.53 -7.92
N ILE A 10 11.30 -19.50 -7.07
CA ILE A 10 10.34 -18.39 -7.18
C ILE A 10 10.44 -17.72 -8.56
N LYS A 11 11.66 -17.66 -9.13
CA LYS A 11 11.91 -17.08 -10.45
C LYS A 11 11.22 -17.86 -11.57
N TYR A 12 11.19 -19.19 -11.51
CA TYR A 12 10.49 -20.02 -12.48
C TYR A 12 8.98 -19.94 -12.28
N ILE A 13 8.53 -20.20 -11.06
CA ILE A 13 7.12 -20.20 -10.67
C ILE A 13 6.45 -18.87 -11.00
N GLY A 14 7.06 -17.73 -10.65
CA GLY A 14 6.48 -16.41 -10.90
C GLY A 14 6.22 -16.09 -12.38
N LYS A 15 6.79 -16.85 -13.33
CA LYS A 15 6.49 -16.72 -14.76
C LYS A 15 5.20 -17.43 -15.16
N LEU A 16 4.83 -18.50 -14.46
CA LEU A 16 3.71 -19.39 -14.79
C LEU A 16 2.35 -18.84 -14.35
N TYR A 17 2.32 -17.84 -13.49
CA TYR A 17 1.08 -17.32 -12.91
C TYR A 17 0.86 -15.84 -13.22
N SER A 18 -0.40 -15.45 -13.16
CA SER A 18 -0.90 -14.07 -13.19
C SER A 18 -1.71 -13.79 -11.93
N PHE A 19 -1.98 -12.51 -11.65
CA PHE A 19 -2.86 -12.13 -10.55
C PHE A 19 -4.31 -12.54 -10.82
N GLY A 20 -4.93 -13.20 -9.85
CA GLY A 20 -6.33 -13.58 -9.86
C GLY A 20 -7.26 -12.46 -9.42
N ALA A 21 -8.58 -12.65 -9.57
CA ALA A 21 -9.57 -11.62 -9.28
C ALA A 21 -9.52 -11.12 -7.82
N ASN A 22 -9.20 -11.98 -6.86
CA ASN A 22 -9.14 -11.59 -5.44
C ASN A 22 -7.88 -10.80 -5.10
N ALA A 23 -6.89 -10.70 -6.00
CA ALA A 23 -5.77 -9.77 -5.84
C ALA A 23 -6.22 -8.31 -5.95
N PHE A 24 -7.40 -8.06 -6.51
CA PHE A 24 -7.96 -6.73 -6.74
C PHE A 24 -9.24 -6.51 -5.92
N GLY A 25 -9.83 -5.32 -6.10
CA GLY A 25 -11.01 -4.88 -5.36
C GLY A 25 -10.69 -4.16 -4.05
N PRO A 26 -11.74 -3.64 -3.39
CA PRO A 26 -11.57 -2.72 -2.27
C PRO A 26 -10.88 -3.39 -1.09
N LEU A 27 -10.06 -2.59 -0.40
CA LEU A 27 -9.51 -2.95 0.91
C LEU A 27 -10.51 -2.52 1.98
N HIS A 28 -10.99 -3.49 2.73
CA HIS A 28 -11.80 -3.22 3.93
C HIS A 28 -10.87 -3.16 5.13
N ARG A 29 -11.01 -2.12 5.94
CA ARG A 29 -10.34 -2.00 7.24
C ARG A 29 -11.37 -2.40 8.30
N SER A 30 -11.05 -3.38 9.16
CA SER A 30 -11.93 -3.78 10.27
C SER A 30 -12.32 -2.62 11.20
N ASN A 31 -11.50 -1.57 11.24
CA ASN A 31 -11.64 -0.41 12.11
C ASN A 31 -12.43 0.77 11.52
N ASP A 32 -13.36 0.55 10.59
CA ASP A 32 -14.40 1.56 10.30
C ASP A 32 -15.29 1.86 11.54
N ASN A 33 -15.15 1.09 12.62
CA ASN A 33 -15.65 1.42 13.95
C ASN A 33 -14.76 2.51 14.61
N ALA A 34 -15.09 3.78 14.33
CA ALA A 34 -14.50 4.95 14.97
C ALA A 34 -14.43 4.86 16.52
N ASP A 35 -15.30 4.04 17.12
CA ASP A 35 -15.40 3.82 18.56
C ASP A 35 -14.13 3.21 19.18
N ALA A 36 -13.37 2.38 18.47
CA ALA A 36 -12.14 1.79 19.03
C ALA A 36 -11.10 2.84 19.43
N THR A 37 -11.11 4.02 18.78
CA THR A 37 -10.17 5.11 19.11
C THR A 37 -10.60 5.97 20.29
N THR A 38 -11.85 5.88 20.73
CA THR A 38 -12.36 6.64 21.89
C THR A 38 -11.78 6.14 23.22
N GLN A 39 -11.20 4.93 23.22
CA GLN A 39 -10.60 4.31 24.40
C GLN A 39 -9.08 4.54 24.51
N LEU A 40 -8.45 5.17 23.51
CA LEU A 40 -7.02 5.44 23.56
C LEU A 40 -6.71 6.58 24.53
N ALA A 41 -5.68 6.40 25.36
CA ALA A 41 -5.17 7.46 26.21
C ALA A 41 -4.75 8.68 25.37
N ASP A 42 -4.97 9.89 25.89
CA ASP A 42 -4.51 11.10 25.19
C ASP A 42 -3.00 11.27 25.32
N LEU A 43 -2.27 10.86 24.27
CA LEU A 43 -0.82 10.98 24.16
C LEU A 43 -0.37 12.26 23.42
N SER A 44 -1.27 13.23 23.22
CA SER A 44 -0.94 14.47 22.48
C SER A 44 0.30 15.19 23.01
N HIS A 45 0.44 15.24 24.34
CA HIS A 45 1.56 15.87 25.03
C HIS A 45 2.90 15.12 24.83
N LEU A 46 2.85 13.82 24.50
CA LEU A 46 4.05 12.99 24.27
C LEU A 46 4.48 12.93 22.81
N VAL A 47 3.66 13.41 21.85
CA VAL A 47 3.97 13.31 20.41
C VAL A 47 5.36 13.85 20.09
N LYS A 48 5.72 15.01 20.64
CA LYS A 48 7.04 15.61 20.44
C LYS A 48 8.16 14.70 20.96
N ASP A 49 8.03 14.21 22.19
CA ASP A 49 9.06 13.40 22.85
C ASP A 49 9.23 12.06 22.16
N ILE A 50 8.12 11.44 21.74
CA ILE A 50 8.13 10.18 20.97
C ILE A 50 8.93 10.35 19.69
N VAL A 51 8.67 11.44 18.95
CA VAL A 51 9.30 11.73 17.66
C VAL A 51 10.78 12.06 17.83
N GLU A 52 11.13 12.95 18.76
CA GLU A 52 12.52 13.38 18.94
C GLU A 52 13.41 12.30 19.56
N ALA A 53 12.87 11.42 20.40
CA ALA A 53 13.60 10.30 20.96
C ALA A 53 13.92 9.23 19.91
N SER A 54 13.02 9.03 18.93
CA SER A 54 13.21 8.03 17.87
C SER A 54 13.95 8.55 16.65
N PHE A 55 13.79 9.84 16.30
CA PHE A 55 14.44 10.44 15.14
C PHE A 55 14.92 11.85 15.47
N SER A 56 16.14 11.95 16.01
CA SER A 56 16.70 13.20 16.54
C SER A 56 16.80 14.33 15.52
N ALA A 57 16.91 14.02 14.21
CA ALA A 57 16.89 15.00 13.13
C ALA A 57 15.58 15.81 13.08
N ALA A 58 14.45 15.23 13.52
CA ALA A 58 13.14 15.88 13.54
C ALA A 58 13.12 17.18 14.35
N ARG A 59 14.03 17.35 15.33
CA ARG A 59 14.20 18.60 16.11
C ARG A 59 14.42 19.83 15.26
N LYS A 60 15.09 19.66 14.12
CA LYS A 60 15.47 20.75 13.21
C LYS A 60 14.63 20.77 11.93
N MET A 61 13.86 19.72 11.68
CA MET A 61 13.04 19.61 10.47
C MET A 61 11.87 20.59 10.53
N ARG A 62 11.61 21.23 9.39
CA ARG A 62 10.50 22.13 9.19
C ARG A 62 9.73 21.73 7.93
N GLY A 63 8.41 21.80 8.03
CA GLY A 63 7.48 21.65 6.91
C GLY A 63 6.79 22.97 6.59
N GLU A 64 5.72 22.90 5.78
CA GLU A 64 4.94 24.08 5.35
C GLU A 64 5.83 25.20 4.80
N ARG A 65 6.79 24.85 3.93
CA ARG A 65 7.79 25.77 3.35
C ARG A 65 8.62 26.49 4.42
N GLY A 66 9.06 25.74 5.44
CA GLY A 66 9.91 26.23 6.51
C GLY A 66 9.18 26.98 7.64
N ARG A 67 7.86 27.12 7.56
CA ARG A 67 7.09 27.93 8.54
C ARG A 67 6.96 27.24 9.90
N LYS A 68 6.90 25.91 9.94
CA LYS A 68 6.50 25.15 11.12
C LYS A 68 7.40 23.95 11.36
N TYR A 69 7.74 23.70 12.62
CA TYR A 69 8.47 22.49 13.00
C TYR A 69 7.63 21.25 12.74
N VAL A 70 8.26 20.17 12.27
CA VAL A 70 7.59 18.89 12.01
C VAL A 70 6.93 18.34 13.26
N THR A 71 7.57 18.42 14.43
CA THR A 71 6.97 17.98 15.71
C THR A 71 5.68 18.72 16.02
N LYS A 72 5.62 20.04 15.76
CA LYS A 72 4.40 20.84 15.91
C LYS A 72 3.33 20.47 14.87
N MET A 73 3.72 20.14 13.63
CA MET A 73 2.78 19.64 12.62
C MET A 73 2.15 18.32 13.07
N LEU A 74 2.95 17.36 13.54
CA LEU A 74 2.47 16.06 14.04
C LEU A 74 1.54 16.21 15.24
N THR A 75 1.86 17.09 16.20
CA THR A 75 0.95 17.42 17.31
C THR A 75 -0.37 18.03 16.79
N ASP A 76 -0.32 18.89 15.77
CA ASP A 76 -1.55 19.45 15.19
C ASP A 76 -2.39 18.41 14.45
N ILE A 77 -1.75 17.48 13.74
CA ILE A 77 -2.43 16.35 13.09
C ILE A 77 -3.14 15.48 14.13
N TYR A 78 -2.51 15.21 15.27
CA TYR A 78 -3.09 14.45 16.37
C TYR A 78 -4.40 15.05 16.90
N HIS A 79 -4.48 16.38 17.00
CA HIS A 79 -5.65 17.07 17.55
C HIS A 79 -6.72 17.37 16.51
N ARG A 80 -6.30 17.86 15.34
CA ARG A 80 -7.19 18.55 14.38
C ARG A 80 -7.17 17.91 13.00
N GLY A 81 -6.29 16.94 12.78
CA GLY A 81 -6.06 16.36 11.46
C GLY A 81 -5.26 17.28 10.54
N LEU A 82 -5.39 17.04 9.24
CA LEU A 82 -4.70 17.77 8.19
C LEU A 82 -5.50 19.02 7.83
N PHE A 83 -4.90 20.21 8.02
CA PHE A 83 -5.64 21.48 7.97
C PHE A 83 -6.19 21.84 6.58
N MET A 84 -5.59 21.34 5.49
CA MET A 84 -6.06 21.57 4.12
C MET A 84 -7.22 20.65 3.73
N HIS A 85 -7.50 19.62 4.54
CA HIS A 85 -8.61 18.70 4.34
C HIS A 85 -9.83 19.08 5.19
N GLY A 86 -9.96 20.34 5.60
CA GLY A 86 -11.09 20.85 6.38
C GLY A 86 -10.95 20.64 7.88
N GLY A 87 -12.06 20.79 8.63
CA GLY A 87 -12.08 20.57 10.07
C GLY A 87 -11.97 19.09 10.46
N ALA A 88 -11.94 18.79 11.76
CA ALA A 88 -11.83 17.43 12.29
C ALA A 88 -12.94 16.47 11.79
N ASN A 89 -14.13 17.02 11.49
CA ASN A 89 -15.29 16.27 11.02
C ASN A 89 -15.33 16.07 9.50
N SER A 90 -14.31 16.49 8.75
CA SER A 90 -14.25 16.25 7.31
C SER A 90 -14.13 14.76 7.00
N SER A 91 -14.48 14.35 5.77
CA SER A 91 -14.37 12.94 5.35
C SER A 91 -12.97 12.37 5.58
N VAL A 92 -11.93 13.14 5.23
CA VAL A 92 -10.53 12.74 5.40
C VAL A 92 -10.12 12.74 6.87
N ASN A 93 -10.41 13.81 7.63
CA ASN A 93 -9.93 13.94 9.01
C ASN A 93 -10.62 12.98 9.98
N ARG A 94 -11.84 12.53 9.68
CA ARG A 94 -12.49 11.42 10.39
C ARG A 94 -11.72 10.11 10.30
N THR A 95 -10.89 9.93 9.27
CA THR A 95 -10.00 8.76 9.16
C THR A 95 -8.59 9.08 9.67
N ILE A 96 -8.05 10.27 9.36
CA ILE A 96 -6.67 10.62 9.68
C ILE A 96 -6.43 10.74 11.20
N ILE A 97 -7.30 11.43 11.92
CA ILE A 97 -7.12 11.66 13.36
C ILE A 97 -7.06 10.33 14.13
N PRO A 98 -8.05 9.43 14.02
CA PRO A 98 -7.98 8.14 14.71
C PRO A 98 -6.80 7.29 14.26
N SER A 99 -6.49 7.28 12.95
CA SER A 99 -5.34 6.53 12.42
C SER A 99 -4.03 7.00 13.03
N PHE A 100 -3.82 8.32 13.10
CA PHE A 100 -2.61 8.91 13.66
C PHE A 100 -2.50 8.68 15.17
N ARG A 101 -3.61 8.78 15.91
CA ARG A 101 -3.63 8.47 17.35
C ARG A 101 -3.27 7.02 17.64
N HIS A 102 -3.79 6.09 16.84
CA HIS A 102 -3.43 4.69 16.95
C HIS A 102 -1.93 4.47 16.68
N ILE A 103 -1.37 5.09 15.63
CA ILE A 103 0.07 5.05 15.36
C ILE A 103 0.87 5.54 16.56
N ILE A 104 0.54 6.71 17.12
CA ILE A 104 1.25 7.23 18.31
C ILE A 104 1.13 6.28 19.51
N SER A 105 -0.04 5.68 19.72
CA SER A 105 -0.27 4.67 20.77
C SER A 105 0.65 3.46 20.60
N GLU A 106 0.76 2.89 19.40
CA GLU A 106 1.65 1.75 19.14
C GLU A 106 3.12 2.14 19.27
N LEU A 107 3.52 3.30 18.73
CA LEU A 107 4.90 3.79 18.85
C LEU A 107 5.31 4.04 20.30
N ASN A 108 4.38 4.45 21.17
CA ASN A 108 4.66 4.68 22.59
C ASN A 108 4.94 3.38 23.37
N LYS A 109 4.49 2.23 22.89
CA LYS A 109 4.76 0.92 23.52
C LYS A 109 6.15 0.37 23.18
N LEU A 110 6.78 0.86 22.11
CA LEU A 110 8.06 0.37 21.62
C LEU A 110 9.22 1.18 22.23
N ASP A 111 10.38 0.54 22.40
CA ASP A 111 11.60 1.26 22.78
C ASP A 111 11.96 2.35 21.76
N SER A 112 12.55 3.47 22.23
CA SER A 112 12.89 4.60 21.37
C SER A 112 13.83 4.25 20.20
N GLN A 113 14.68 3.24 20.38
CA GLN A 113 15.64 2.73 19.39
C GLN A 113 15.10 1.51 18.62
N HIS A 114 13.87 1.09 18.89
CA HIS A 114 13.24 -0.02 18.16
C HIS A 114 13.15 0.30 16.66
N LYS A 115 13.67 -0.59 15.80
CA LYS A 115 13.81 -0.34 14.35
C LYS A 115 12.49 0.09 13.69
N LYS A 116 11.38 -0.59 13.99
CA LYS A 116 10.03 -0.24 13.50
C LYS A 116 9.62 1.17 13.92
N ARG A 117 9.82 1.52 15.20
CA ARG A 117 9.46 2.83 15.75
C ARG A 117 10.25 3.94 15.05
N VAL A 118 11.57 3.77 14.94
CA VAL A 118 12.46 4.71 14.26
C VAL A 118 12.05 4.90 12.80
N SER A 119 11.81 3.82 12.07
CA SER A 119 11.41 3.87 10.66
C SER A 119 10.08 4.62 10.48
N MET A 120 9.05 4.27 11.25
CA MET A 120 7.74 4.91 11.15
C MET A 120 7.78 6.39 11.54
N VAL A 121 8.51 6.75 12.59
CA VAL A 121 8.70 8.15 13.00
C VAL A 121 9.44 8.94 11.91
N LYS A 122 10.46 8.35 11.29
CA LYS A 122 11.19 8.96 10.18
C LYS A 122 10.25 9.23 9.00
N ASP A 123 9.47 8.23 8.57
CA ASP A 123 8.52 8.37 7.46
C ASP A 123 7.49 9.48 7.73
N LEU A 124 6.93 9.54 8.94
CA LEU A 124 6.01 10.61 9.35
C LEU A 124 6.67 12.00 9.32
N ALA A 125 7.92 12.09 9.77
CA ALA A 125 8.65 13.33 9.83
C ALA A 125 9.02 13.85 8.43
N GLU A 126 9.47 12.96 7.54
CA GLU A 126 9.78 13.28 6.14
C GLU A 126 8.51 13.68 5.37
N ALA A 127 7.39 12.96 5.56
CA ALA A 127 6.12 13.32 4.95
C ALA A 127 5.63 14.73 5.33
N CYS A 128 5.96 15.21 6.53
CA CYS A 128 5.62 16.58 6.95
C CYS A 128 6.39 17.67 6.18
N GLN A 129 7.49 17.33 5.49
CA GLN A 129 8.22 18.25 4.62
C GLN A 129 7.55 18.40 3.24
N ASP A 130 6.70 17.43 2.88
CA ASP A 130 5.92 17.42 1.64
C ASP A 130 4.53 18.05 1.82
N CYS A 131 3.65 17.88 0.82
CA CYS A 131 2.26 18.32 0.88
C CYS A 131 1.39 17.41 1.76
N GLN A 132 0.20 17.89 2.16
CA GLN A 132 -0.68 17.15 3.06
C GLN A 132 -1.23 15.85 2.48
N GLN A 133 -1.27 15.73 1.17
CA GLN A 133 -1.71 14.53 0.49
C GLN A 133 -0.68 13.40 0.67
N VAL A 134 0.61 13.74 0.69
CA VAL A 134 1.67 12.81 1.08
C VAL A 134 1.52 12.43 2.55
N GLN A 135 1.30 13.41 3.44
CA GLN A 135 1.08 13.17 4.88
C GLN A 135 -0.10 12.22 5.11
N ALA A 136 -1.25 12.46 4.46
CA ALA A 136 -2.44 11.62 4.56
C ALA A 136 -2.14 10.18 4.16
N ARG A 137 -1.51 9.99 3.00
CA ARG A 137 -1.16 8.67 2.47
C ARG A 137 -0.19 7.93 3.39
N VAL A 138 0.85 8.59 3.88
CA VAL A 138 1.82 7.98 4.81
C VAL A 138 1.13 7.58 6.12
N ILE A 139 0.29 8.43 6.71
CA ILE A 139 -0.46 8.11 7.92
C ILE A 139 -1.37 6.89 7.69
N LEU A 140 -2.16 6.91 6.63
CA LEU A 140 -3.11 5.83 6.34
C LEU A 140 -2.38 4.51 6.07
N ARG A 141 -1.22 4.56 5.41
CA ARG A 141 -0.38 3.40 5.15
C ARG A 141 0.21 2.81 6.42
N LEU A 142 0.86 3.64 7.24
CA LEU A 142 1.44 3.16 8.51
C LEU A 142 0.36 2.59 9.44
N TYR A 143 -0.83 3.18 9.43
CA TYR A 143 -1.97 2.65 10.16
C TYR A 143 -2.39 1.27 9.65
N GLY A 144 -2.52 1.09 8.33
CA GLY A 144 -2.84 -0.22 7.76
C GLY A 144 -1.74 -1.27 7.98
N ASP A 145 -0.46 -0.88 7.93
CA ASP A 145 0.68 -1.73 8.30
C ASP A 145 0.55 -2.22 9.76
N LEU A 146 0.08 -1.37 10.69
CA LEU A 146 -0.13 -1.73 12.09
C LEU A 146 -1.39 -2.58 12.34
N THR A 147 -2.48 -2.33 11.61
CA THR A 147 -3.76 -2.99 11.89
C THR A 147 -3.99 -4.26 11.10
N SER A 148 -3.34 -4.41 9.93
CA SER A 148 -3.57 -5.55 9.02
C SER A 148 -3.26 -6.90 9.65
N GLN A 149 -2.30 -6.96 10.58
CA GLN A 149 -1.97 -8.19 11.32
C GLN A 149 -3.16 -8.79 12.10
N ASN A 150 -4.15 -7.98 12.46
CA ASN A 150 -5.34 -8.43 13.18
C ASN A 150 -6.48 -8.89 12.26
N GLU A 151 -6.26 -8.87 10.94
CA GLU A 151 -7.25 -9.24 9.94
C GLU A 151 -7.13 -10.72 9.53
N THR A 152 -8.10 -11.20 8.75
CA THR A 152 -8.00 -12.52 8.11
C THR A 152 -6.79 -12.61 7.16
N LEU A 153 -6.30 -13.82 6.90
CA LEU A 153 -5.22 -14.05 5.93
C LEU A 153 -5.53 -13.43 4.55
N GLY A 154 -6.78 -13.53 4.07
CA GLY A 154 -7.17 -12.95 2.78
C GLY A 154 -7.00 -11.43 2.73
N SER A 155 -7.36 -10.74 3.82
CA SER A 155 -7.14 -9.29 3.97
C SER A 155 -5.64 -8.95 4.03
N GLN A 156 -4.86 -9.71 4.80
CA GLN A 156 -3.40 -9.53 4.90
C GLN A 156 -2.71 -9.72 3.54
N LEU A 157 -3.11 -10.75 2.78
CA LEU A 157 -2.61 -11.00 1.42
C LEU A 157 -2.96 -9.86 0.46
N LYS A 158 -4.19 -9.33 0.50
CA LYS A 158 -4.54 -8.15 -0.31
C LYS A 158 -3.73 -6.93 0.08
N TYR A 159 -3.53 -6.71 1.38
CA TYR A 159 -2.76 -5.58 1.88
C TYR A 159 -1.28 -5.68 1.46
N SER A 160 -0.72 -6.89 1.41
CA SER A 160 0.64 -7.14 0.93
C SER A 160 0.93 -6.68 -0.49
N LEU A 161 -0.10 -6.56 -1.32
CA LEU A 161 0.03 -6.07 -2.69
C LEU A 161 0.06 -4.55 -2.80
N VAL A 162 -0.34 -3.81 -1.76
CA VAL A 162 -0.50 -2.36 -1.84
C VAL A 162 0.80 -1.70 -2.29
N ARG A 163 1.95 -2.06 -1.71
CA ARG A 163 3.24 -1.45 -2.06
C ARG A 163 3.62 -1.65 -3.53
N ILE A 164 3.39 -2.85 -4.07
CA ILE A 164 3.74 -3.17 -5.47
C ILE A 164 2.77 -2.47 -6.43
N LYS A 165 1.49 -2.38 -6.07
CA LYS A 165 0.49 -1.61 -6.81
C LYS A 165 0.78 -0.11 -6.82
N GLU A 166 1.19 0.46 -5.69
CA GLU A 166 1.63 1.85 -5.62
C GLU A 166 2.87 2.09 -6.48
N ALA A 167 3.83 1.16 -6.50
CA ALA A 167 5.02 1.24 -7.35
C ALA A 167 4.65 1.18 -8.84
N ALA A 168 3.78 0.26 -9.25
CA ALA A 168 3.26 0.19 -10.61
C ALA A 168 2.56 1.50 -11.03
N LEU A 169 1.78 2.09 -10.11
CA LEU A 169 1.15 3.38 -10.35
C LEU A 169 2.17 4.53 -10.47
N GLN A 170 3.25 4.54 -9.69
CA GLN A 170 4.32 5.53 -9.83
C GLN A 170 5.04 5.42 -11.18
N ILE A 171 5.30 4.19 -11.65
CA ILE A 171 5.87 3.93 -12.98
C ILE A 171 4.95 4.46 -14.06
N LEU A 172 3.64 4.20 -13.95
CA LEU A 172 2.64 4.72 -14.87
C LEU A 172 2.66 6.26 -14.92
N ILE A 173 2.69 6.92 -13.76
CA ILE A 173 2.74 8.39 -13.68
C ILE A 173 4.01 8.90 -14.39
N THR A 174 5.15 8.29 -14.13
CA THR A 174 6.41 8.66 -14.80
C THR A 174 6.30 8.47 -16.32
N LYS A 175 5.74 7.35 -16.79
CA LYS A 175 5.58 7.06 -18.23
C LYS A 175 4.81 8.15 -18.97
N TYR A 176 3.75 8.68 -18.35
CA TYR A 176 2.82 9.59 -19.03
C TYR A 176 3.03 11.08 -18.71
N HIS A 177 3.62 11.42 -17.56
CA HIS A 177 3.70 12.81 -17.08
C HIS A 177 5.13 13.31 -16.86
N SER A 178 6.13 12.46 -17.08
CA SER A 178 7.54 12.89 -17.05
C SER A 178 7.89 13.77 -18.25
N PRO A 179 8.73 14.80 -18.08
CA PRO A 179 9.41 15.20 -16.84
C PRO A 179 8.60 16.13 -15.93
N SER A 180 7.49 16.69 -16.43
CA SER A 180 6.76 17.77 -15.73
C SER A 180 6.29 17.42 -14.32
N CYS A 181 5.97 16.16 -14.04
CA CYS A 181 5.47 15.75 -12.73
C CYS A 181 6.49 15.81 -11.59
N ASP A 182 7.78 15.93 -11.93
CA ASP A 182 8.89 16.01 -10.98
C ASP A 182 9.52 17.42 -10.91
N TYR A 183 8.96 18.40 -11.63
CA TYR A 183 9.39 19.79 -11.53
C TYR A 183 9.00 20.42 -10.19
N ASP A 184 9.77 21.41 -9.76
CA ASP A 184 9.49 22.12 -8.52
C ASP A 184 8.13 22.82 -8.60
N HIS A 185 7.49 23.00 -7.45
CA HIS A 185 6.19 23.62 -7.34
C HIS A 185 6.11 25.09 -7.80
N THR A 186 7.25 25.72 -8.08
CA THR A 186 7.34 27.04 -8.71
C THR A 186 7.32 26.99 -10.24
N GLN A 187 7.55 25.82 -10.83
CA GLN A 187 7.67 25.61 -12.28
C GLN A 187 6.39 25.03 -12.89
N VAL A 188 5.64 24.22 -12.13
CA VAL A 188 4.41 23.57 -12.60
C VAL A 188 3.27 23.73 -11.61
N GLY A 189 2.05 23.83 -12.15
CA GLY A 189 0.83 23.82 -11.36
C GLY A 189 0.71 22.55 -10.50
N PRO A 190 0.08 22.62 -9.32
CA PRO A 190 -0.09 21.47 -8.43
C PRO A 190 -0.72 20.25 -9.13
N GLU A 191 -1.65 20.45 -10.04
CA GLU A 191 -2.33 19.41 -10.80
C GLU A 191 -1.43 18.57 -11.72
N TYR A 192 -0.22 19.07 -12.02
CA TYR A 192 0.81 18.36 -12.77
C TYR A 192 1.80 17.63 -11.88
N GLN A 193 1.86 17.92 -10.58
CA GLN A 193 2.85 17.35 -9.68
C GLN A 193 2.51 15.91 -9.32
N ARG A 194 3.53 15.05 -9.21
CA ARG A 194 3.40 13.61 -8.93
C ARG A 194 2.49 13.29 -7.75
N ALA A 195 2.61 14.02 -6.64
CA ALA A 195 1.83 13.77 -5.44
C ALA A 195 0.31 13.90 -5.67
N HIS A 196 -0.09 14.82 -6.54
CA HIS A 196 -1.48 15.14 -6.85
C HIS A 196 -2.00 14.29 -8.02
N LEU A 197 -1.17 14.03 -9.03
CA LEU A 197 -1.47 13.03 -10.07
C LEU A 197 -1.73 11.66 -9.46
N PHE A 198 -0.95 11.26 -8.45
CA PHE A 198 -1.17 10.02 -7.71
C PHE A 198 -2.57 9.98 -7.07
N SER A 199 -3.00 11.06 -6.42
CA SER A 199 -4.37 11.20 -5.92
C SER A 199 -5.40 11.10 -7.05
N GLY A 200 -5.14 11.71 -8.21
CA GLY A 200 -5.99 11.61 -9.40
C GLY A 200 -6.21 10.17 -9.85
N TYR A 201 -5.13 9.40 -10.04
CA TYR A 201 -5.23 7.98 -10.39
C TYR A 201 -5.89 7.14 -9.30
N MET A 202 -5.55 7.36 -8.04
CA MET A 202 -6.21 6.67 -6.92
C MET A 202 -7.72 6.93 -6.87
N ALA A 203 -8.17 8.16 -7.17
CA ALA A 203 -9.60 8.47 -7.23
C ALA A 203 -10.28 7.78 -8.42
N LEU A 204 -9.58 7.58 -9.53
CA LEU A 204 -10.10 6.89 -10.72
C LEU A 204 -10.28 5.39 -10.50
N ILE A 205 -9.25 4.72 -10.01
CA ILE A 205 -9.16 3.25 -10.03
C ILE A 205 -8.81 2.63 -8.68
N GLY A 206 -8.57 3.43 -7.64
CA GLY A 206 -7.98 2.92 -6.39
C GLY A 206 -8.84 1.87 -5.69
N ASN A 207 -10.17 2.00 -5.76
CA ASN A 207 -11.07 1.00 -5.18
C ASN A 207 -11.03 -0.32 -5.95
N GLU A 208 -11.14 -0.27 -7.28
CA GLU A 208 -11.13 -1.47 -8.12
C GLU A 208 -9.74 -2.14 -8.15
N TYR A 209 -8.68 -1.33 -8.15
CA TYR A 209 -7.29 -1.79 -8.14
C TYR A 209 -6.85 -2.29 -6.76
N GLY A 210 -7.56 -1.92 -5.69
CA GLY A 210 -7.23 -2.31 -4.31
C GLY A 210 -6.04 -1.55 -3.75
N LEU A 211 -6.07 -0.23 -3.88
CA LEU A 211 -5.17 0.71 -3.22
C LEU A 211 -5.79 1.22 -1.93
N ASP A 212 -4.93 1.52 -0.97
CA ASP A 212 -5.32 2.13 0.29
C ASP A 212 -5.30 3.66 0.20
N GLY A 213 -6.12 4.36 0.97
CA GLY A 213 -6.12 5.83 1.02
C GLY A 213 -6.96 6.54 -0.05
N VAL A 214 -7.88 5.85 -0.72
CA VAL A 214 -8.82 6.43 -1.71
C VAL A 214 -9.62 7.61 -1.12
N THR A 215 -10.03 7.52 0.16
CA THR A 215 -10.71 8.63 0.85
C THR A 215 -9.85 9.90 0.90
N ALA A 216 -8.54 9.78 1.15
CA ALA A 216 -7.63 10.91 1.17
C ALA A 216 -7.41 11.48 -0.23
N ALA A 217 -7.27 10.61 -1.24
CA ALA A 217 -7.17 10.99 -2.65
C ALA A 217 -8.39 11.80 -3.12
N ASN A 218 -9.60 11.36 -2.75
CA ASN A 218 -10.85 12.06 -3.03
C ASN A 218 -10.96 13.42 -2.32
N GLY A 219 -10.23 13.60 -1.22
CA GLY A 219 -10.15 14.87 -0.49
C GLY A 219 -9.09 15.82 -1.03
N ASP A 220 -8.39 15.48 -2.12
CA ASP A 220 -7.38 16.35 -2.72
C ASP A 220 -8.05 17.58 -3.38
N ARG A 221 -7.73 18.78 -2.88
CA ARG A 221 -8.27 20.03 -3.42
C ARG A 221 -7.92 20.29 -4.90
N PHE A 222 -6.92 19.60 -5.44
CA PHE A 222 -6.50 19.72 -6.83
C PHE A 222 -7.01 18.57 -7.71
N LEU A 223 -7.86 17.70 -7.17
CA LEU A 223 -8.32 16.49 -7.85
C LEU A 223 -8.93 16.78 -9.23
N ASP A 224 -9.85 17.75 -9.32
CA ASP A 224 -10.51 18.12 -10.58
C ASP A 224 -9.49 18.48 -11.68
N GLY A 225 -8.43 19.22 -11.32
CA GLY A 225 -7.34 19.57 -12.23
C GLY A 225 -6.53 18.33 -12.66
N CYS A 226 -6.17 17.48 -11.70
CA CYS A 226 -5.40 16.26 -11.95
C CYS A 226 -6.14 15.32 -12.90
N LEU A 227 -7.45 15.15 -12.69
CA LEU A 227 -8.28 14.31 -13.55
C LEU A 227 -8.33 14.86 -14.98
N GLY A 228 -8.38 16.18 -15.15
CA GLY A 228 -8.28 16.81 -16.47
C GLY A 228 -6.92 16.55 -17.15
N VAL A 229 -5.82 16.63 -16.39
CA VAL A 229 -4.47 16.32 -16.89
C VAL A 229 -4.37 14.86 -17.32
N ILE A 230 -4.80 13.92 -16.46
CA ILE A 230 -4.81 12.47 -16.75
C ILE A 230 -5.64 12.18 -18.00
N TRP A 231 -6.86 12.74 -18.08
CA TRP A 231 -7.74 12.57 -19.22
C TRP A 231 -7.10 13.00 -20.54
N ASN A 232 -6.50 14.18 -20.56
CA ASN A 232 -5.89 14.75 -21.77
C ASN A 232 -4.73 13.88 -22.26
N VAL A 233 -3.86 13.41 -21.36
CA VAL A 233 -2.70 12.59 -21.76
C VAL A 233 -3.14 11.23 -22.32
N HIS A 234 -4.15 10.60 -21.72
CA HIS A 234 -4.63 9.29 -22.15
C HIS A 234 -5.52 9.33 -23.41
N ASN A 235 -6.25 10.43 -23.65
CA ASN A 235 -7.09 10.57 -24.85
C ASN A 235 -6.37 11.14 -26.07
N LEU A 236 -5.38 12.03 -25.88
CA LEU A 236 -4.56 12.49 -27.00
C LEU A 236 -3.69 11.36 -27.57
N SER A 237 -3.29 10.41 -26.74
CA SER A 237 -2.54 9.22 -27.17
C SER A 237 -3.35 8.30 -28.10
N ASN A 238 -4.68 8.30 -27.98
CA ASN A 238 -5.57 7.45 -28.79
C ASN A 238 -6.08 8.15 -30.08
N ASN A 239 -6.01 9.47 -30.15
CA ASN A 239 -6.58 10.26 -31.24
C ASN A 239 -5.54 10.79 -32.23
N ASN A 240 -4.80 9.87 -32.86
CA ASN A 240 -4.14 10.14 -34.14
C ASN A 240 -5.15 10.20 -35.32
N VAL A 241 -6.43 10.43 -35.04
CA VAL A 241 -7.53 10.56 -36.00
C VAL A 241 -8.19 11.92 -35.77
N GLY A 242 -7.99 12.85 -36.71
CA GLY A 242 -8.35 14.25 -36.59
C GLY A 242 -9.84 14.49 -36.34
N GLY A 243 -10.19 14.87 -35.11
CA GLY A 243 -11.54 15.23 -34.71
C GLY A 243 -11.55 16.44 -33.79
N ASN A 244 -12.31 17.47 -34.19
CA ASN A 244 -12.37 18.82 -33.64
C ASN A 244 -12.66 18.87 -32.11
N SER A 245 -11.80 19.53 -31.34
CA SER A 245 -11.85 19.59 -29.87
C SER A 245 -12.88 20.61 -29.36
N GLY A 246 -14.10 20.18 -29.14
CA GLY A 246 -15.08 20.93 -28.35
C GLY A 246 -14.74 20.85 -26.86
N THR A 247 -14.66 22.00 -26.18
CA THR A 247 -14.37 22.13 -24.75
C THR A 247 -15.55 21.65 -23.88
N ASN A 248 -15.86 20.36 -23.90
CA ASN A 248 -16.78 19.78 -22.93
C ASN A 248 -16.03 19.63 -21.60
N ARG A 249 -16.40 20.46 -20.61
CA ARG A 249 -15.91 20.35 -19.24
C ARG A 249 -16.20 18.96 -18.70
N PHE A 250 -15.13 18.20 -18.53
CA PHE A 250 -15.14 16.93 -17.82
C PHE A 250 -15.69 17.14 -16.39
N ARG A 251 -16.69 16.35 -16.00
CA ARG A 251 -17.26 16.34 -14.65
C ARG A 251 -17.15 14.93 -14.09
N PHE A 252 -15.97 14.59 -13.59
CA PHE A 252 -15.85 13.39 -12.77
C PHE A 252 -16.63 13.59 -11.47
N GLY A 253 -17.51 12.66 -11.15
CA GLY A 253 -17.81 12.29 -9.76
C GLY A 253 -18.52 13.28 -8.84
N LYS A 254 -18.90 14.51 -9.25
CA LYS A 254 -19.46 15.46 -8.28
C LYS A 254 -20.78 15.01 -7.61
N PHE A 255 -21.48 13.99 -8.12
CA PHE A 255 -22.77 13.51 -7.54
C PHE A 255 -23.10 12.02 -7.78
N GLY A 256 -22.13 11.11 -7.80
CA GLY A 256 -22.44 9.67 -7.92
C GLY A 256 -23.23 9.28 -9.19
N ARG A 257 -23.28 10.16 -10.20
CA ARG A 257 -23.77 9.81 -11.53
C ARG A 257 -22.63 9.09 -12.22
N GLY A 258 -22.88 7.83 -12.57
CA GLY A 258 -21.94 6.96 -13.27
C GLY A 258 -21.20 7.72 -14.36
N GLY A 259 -19.89 7.49 -14.43
CA GLY A 259 -19.03 8.10 -15.44
C GLY A 259 -19.62 7.93 -16.84
N SER A 260 -19.25 8.83 -17.73
CA SER A 260 -19.52 8.65 -19.15
C SER A 260 -18.97 7.29 -19.62
N GLY A 261 -19.48 6.73 -20.73
CA GLY A 261 -18.93 5.50 -21.29
C GLY A 261 -17.42 5.58 -21.55
N ASP A 262 -16.88 6.78 -21.75
CA ASP A 262 -15.46 7.00 -21.97
C ASP A 262 -14.64 6.99 -20.65
N ASP A 263 -15.26 7.33 -19.51
CA ASP A 263 -14.64 7.18 -18.18
C ASP A 263 -14.36 5.72 -17.86
N GLN A 264 -15.33 4.85 -18.14
CA GLN A 264 -15.18 3.41 -17.90
C GLN A 264 -14.09 2.82 -18.80
N LYS A 265 -14.05 3.20 -20.09
CA LYS A 265 -12.99 2.76 -21.01
C LYS A 265 -11.61 3.18 -20.53
N LEU A 266 -11.46 4.42 -20.04
CA LEU A 266 -10.18 4.88 -19.48
C LEU A 266 -9.80 4.05 -18.26
N LYS A 267 -10.72 3.84 -17.32
CA LYS A 267 -10.48 2.99 -16.14
C LYS A 267 -10.06 1.57 -16.55
N ASP A 268 -10.78 0.95 -17.47
CA ASP A 268 -10.49 -0.41 -17.94
C ASP A 268 -9.09 -0.48 -18.59
N SER A 269 -8.74 0.49 -19.43
CA SER A 269 -7.41 0.60 -20.03
C SER A 269 -6.31 0.75 -18.98
N LEU A 270 -6.52 1.58 -17.96
CA LEU A 270 -5.58 1.76 -16.86
C LEU A 270 -5.43 0.49 -16.02
N MET A 271 -6.53 -0.20 -15.74
CA MET A 271 -6.52 -1.46 -14.99
C MET A 271 -5.74 -2.55 -15.72
N VAL A 272 -5.88 -2.66 -17.04
CA VAL A 272 -5.09 -3.59 -17.86
C VAL A 272 -3.61 -3.23 -17.78
N GLU A 273 -3.24 -1.98 -18.11
CA GLU A 273 -1.84 -1.56 -18.12
C GLU A 273 -1.17 -1.73 -16.75
N LEU A 274 -1.86 -1.36 -15.67
CA LEU A 274 -1.31 -1.51 -14.32
C LEU A 274 -1.19 -2.96 -13.89
N THR A 275 -2.11 -3.83 -14.30
CA THR A 275 -2.03 -5.27 -14.01
C THR A 275 -0.85 -5.90 -14.74
N ASP A 276 -0.60 -5.50 -15.98
CA ASP A 276 0.53 -5.98 -16.78
C ASP A 276 1.89 -5.55 -16.20
N ASN A 277 1.93 -4.44 -15.47
CA ASN A 277 3.13 -3.96 -14.79
C ASN A 277 3.37 -4.59 -13.40
N LEU A 278 2.44 -5.41 -12.88
CA LEU A 278 2.66 -6.11 -11.62
C LEU A 278 3.55 -7.34 -11.81
N CYS A 279 4.51 -7.56 -10.91
CA CYS A 279 5.41 -8.70 -10.96
C CYS A 279 5.06 -9.77 -9.91
N VAL A 280 4.46 -10.88 -10.34
CA VAL A 280 4.13 -12.02 -9.44
C VAL A 280 5.37 -12.54 -8.71
N LYS A 281 6.51 -12.67 -9.41
CA LYS A 281 7.78 -13.10 -8.80
C LYS A 281 8.19 -12.20 -7.62
N GLU A 282 8.14 -10.89 -7.82
CA GLU A 282 8.56 -9.91 -6.81
C GLU A 282 7.65 -9.97 -5.58
N TRP A 283 6.34 -10.10 -5.80
CA TRP A 283 5.38 -10.29 -4.73
C TRP A 283 5.58 -11.59 -3.95
N LEU A 284 5.74 -12.73 -4.65
CA LEU A 284 6.03 -14.02 -4.03
C LEU A 284 7.31 -13.98 -3.19
N SER A 285 8.35 -13.31 -3.70
CA SER A 285 9.62 -13.14 -2.98
C SER A 285 9.42 -12.34 -1.69
N GLY A 286 8.64 -11.26 -1.75
CA GLY A 286 8.30 -10.45 -0.58
C GLY A 286 7.49 -11.22 0.47
N LEU A 287 6.46 -11.96 0.05
CA LEU A 287 5.64 -12.79 0.94
C LEU A 287 6.45 -13.90 1.61
N ILE A 288 7.30 -14.62 0.86
CA ILE A 288 8.14 -15.66 1.44
C ILE A 288 9.15 -15.07 2.41
N GLY A 289 9.79 -13.95 2.06
CA GLY A 289 10.70 -13.25 2.96
C GLY A 289 10.01 -12.84 4.27
N ASP A 290 8.78 -12.34 4.20
CA ASP A 290 7.98 -11.96 5.36
C ASP A 290 7.62 -13.16 6.25
N ILE A 291 7.04 -14.21 5.63
CA ILE A 291 6.55 -15.40 6.33
C ILE A 291 7.70 -16.21 6.92
N ASN A 292 8.77 -16.45 6.15
CA ASN A 292 9.87 -17.33 6.55
C ASN A 292 10.96 -16.63 7.35
N ASN A 293 10.93 -15.31 7.52
CA ASN A 293 11.92 -14.60 8.35
C ASN A 293 11.90 -15.16 9.79
N GLN A 294 13.01 -15.69 10.30
CA GLN A 294 13.03 -16.41 11.59
C GLN A 294 13.21 -15.52 12.83
N SER A 295 13.35 -14.20 12.66
CA SER A 295 13.52 -13.29 13.79
C SER A 295 12.24 -13.17 14.62
N LEU A 296 12.34 -13.26 15.94
CA LEU A 296 11.22 -12.98 16.87
C LEU A 296 10.77 -11.52 16.76
N GLU A 297 11.71 -10.61 16.53
CA GLU A 297 11.47 -9.16 16.37
C GLU A 297 11.15 -8.76 14.91
N ALA A 298 10.81 -9.73 14.05
CA ALA A 298 10.46 -9.41 12.67
C ALA A 298 9.17 -8.60 12.61
N ASP A 299 9.21 -7.48 11.89
CA ASP A 299 8.01 -6.72 11.58
C ASP A 299 7.26 -7.41 10.43
N ARG A 300 6.36 -8.32 10.77
CA ARG A 300 5.63 -9.13 9.78
C ARG A 300 4.40 -8.42 9.27
N MET A 301 4.10 -8.64 8.00
CA MET A 301 2.79 -8.27 7.48
C MET A 301 1.79 -9.42 7.57
N ILE A 302 2.27 -10.65 7.39
CA ILE A 302 1.46 -11.87 7.48
C ILE A 302 1.63 -12.49 8.86
N ASP A 303 0.51 -12.62 9.58
CA ASP A 303 0.46 -13.39 10.81
C ASP A 303 0.47 -14.89 10.49
N ARG A 304 1.46 -15.61 11.04
CA ARG A 304 1.59 -17.05 10.88
C ARG A 304 0.42 -17.82 11.49
N SER A 305 -0.19 -17.30 12.54
CA SER A 305 -1.39 -17.93 13.13
C SER A 305 -2.55 -17.97 12.11
N CYS A 306 -2.66 -16.91 11.31
CA CYS A 306 -3.65 -16.80 10.24
C CYS A 306 -3.37 -17.78 9.09
N ILE A 307 -2.09 -18.07 8.79
CA ILE A 307 -1.71 -19.09 7.80
C ILE A 307 -2.22 -20.46 8.24
N PHE A 308 -1.93 -20.86 9.48
CA PHE A 308 -2.35 -22.16 10.01
C PHE A 308 -3.88 -22.31 10.05
N ALA A 309 -4.57 -21.29 10.56
CA ALA A 309 -6.03 -21.28 10.63
C ALA A 309 -6.66 -21.37 9.24
N TRP A 310 -6.15 -20.60 8.28
CA TRP A 310 -6.64 -20.61 6.90
C TRP A 310 -6.37 -21.97 6.22
N ALA A 311 -5.16 -22.51 6.35
CA ALA A 311 -4.79 -23.80 5.77
C ALA A 311 -5.67 -24.92 6.30
N SER A 312 -5.91 -24.94 7.62
CA SER A 312 -6.79 -25.91 8.27
C SER A 312 -8.23 -25.87 7.74
N ALA A 313 -8.73 -24.69 7.38
CA ALA A 313 -10.08 -24.50 6.86
C ALA A 313 -10.20 -24.77 5.34
N ASN A 314 -9.13 -24.58 4.56
CA ASN A 314 -9.20 -24.53 3.10
C ASN A 314 -8.42 -25.63 2.36
N MET A 315 -7.49 -26.31 3.06
CA MET A 315 -6.66 -27.39 2.50
C MET A 315 -7.07 -28.74 3.08
N GLN A 316 -6.93 -29.80 2.28
CA GLN A 316 -7.40 -31.14 2.63
C GLN A 316 -6.24 -32.12 2.83
N GLY A 317 -6.47 -33.13 3.68
CA GLY A 317 -5.51 -34.22 3.94
C GLY A 317 -4.14 -33.72 4.42
N ASP A 318 -3.09 -34.40 3.98
CA ASP A 318 -1.70 -34.11 4.36
C ASP A 318 -1.21 -32.76 3.81
N PHE A 319 -1.89 -32.21 2.80
CA PHE A 319 -1.47 -30.96 2.17
C PHE A 319 -1.48 -29.77 3.14
N LYS A 320 -2.42 -29.74 4.11
CA LYS A 320 -2.46 -28.68 5.14
C LYS A 320 -1.22 -28.67 6.03
N HIS A 321 -0.52 -29.80 6.17
CA HIS A 321 0.72 -29.90 6.96
C HIS A 321 1.95 -29.48 6.16
N ARG A 322 1.82 -29.29 4.84
CA ARG A 322 2.95 -28.82 4.00
C ARG A 322 3.33 -27.37 4.24
N ILE A 323 2.54 -26.63 5.02
CA ILE A 323 2.86 -25.26 5.48
C ILE A 323 4.01 -25.24 6.49
N PHE A 324 4.42 -26.39 7.02
CA PHE A 324 5.60 -26.56 7.85
C PHE A 324 6.77 -27.07 7.01
N TYR A 325 7.98 -26.76 7.48
CA TYR A 325 9.20 -27.28 6.90
C TYR A 325 9.26 -28.81 7.00
N ASP A 326 9.87 -29.44 6.00
CA ASP A 326 9.98 -30.89 5.85
C ASP A 326 11.29 -31.22 5.14
N ASP A 327 12.20 -31.92 5.82
CA ASP A 327 13.53 -32.26 5.31
C ASP A 327 13.47 -33.09 4.03
N ALA A 328 12.44 -33.93 3.86
CA ALA A 328 12.24 -34.70 2.64
C ALA A 328 11.94 -33.81 1.42
N ARG A 329 11.54 -32.55 1.65
CA ARG A 329 11.25 -31.52 0.64
C ARG A 329 12.25 -30.37 0.67
N SER A 330 13.42 -30.55 1.28
CA SER A 330 14.47 -29.52 1.37
C SER A 330 14.86 -28.88 0.02
N ILE A 331 14.72 -29.60 -1.09
CA ILE A 331 14.94 -29.07 -2.45
C ILE A 331 13.97 -27.94 -2.83
N GLU A 332 12.77 -27.89 -2.25
CA GLU A 332 11.79 -26.82 -2.51
C GLU A 332 12.24 -25.47 -1.91
N TYR A 333 13.25 -25.45 -1.04
CA TYR A 333 13.75 -24.27 -0.34
C TYR A 333 15.15 -23.85 -0.82
N SER A 334 15.64 -24.45 -1.91
CA SER A 334 17.02 -24.33 -2.39
C SER A 334 17.45 -22.88 -2.67
N ASP A 335 16.51 -22.03 -3.09
CA ASP A 335 16.69 -20.63 -3.47
C ASP A 335 16.26 -19.62 -2.40
N LEU A 336 15.87 -20.09 -1.21
CA LEU A 336 15.44 -19.23 -0.10
C LEU A 336 16.59 -18.90 0.85
N ASP A 337 16.42 -17.81 1.59
CA ASP A 337 17.25 -17.45 2.73
C ASP A 337 16.36 -16.95 3.89
N PRO A 338 16.26 -17.70 5.00
CA PRO A 338 16.91 -18.98 5.27
C PRO A 338 16.28 -20.15 4.50
N LYS A 339 17.02 -21.26 4.35
CA LYS A 339 16.54 -22.51 3.70
C LYS A 339 15.75 -23.44 4.61
N GLN A 340 15.87 -23.24 5.91
CA GLN A 340 15.22 -24.05 6.95
C GLN A 340 14.91 -23.16 8.17
N PRO A 341 13.90 -23.51 8.98
CA PRO A 341 13.62 -22.78 10.21
C PRO A 341 14.73 -22.98 11.25
N THR A 342 14.77 -22.10 12.25
CA THR A 342 15.61 -22.29 13.44
C THR A 342 14.97 -23.33 14.37
N ASN A 343 15.75 -23.93 15.28
CA ASN A 343 15.23 -24.90 16.26
C ASN A 343 14.05 -24.32 17.08
N ASP A 344 14.13 -23.05 17.46
CA ASP A 344 13.10 -22.37 18.25
C ASP A 344 11.78 -22.17 17.46
N ASN A 345 11.84 -22.19 16.13
CA ASN A 345 10.71 -21.94 15.23
C ASN A 345 10.36 -23.15 14.36
N GLN A 346 10.89 -24.34 14.66
CA GLN A 346 10.75 -25.54 13.81
C GLN A 346 9.29 -26.01 13.66
N PHE A 347 8.38 -25.56 14.54
CA PHE A 347 6.96 -25.85 14.50
C PHE A 347 6.10 -24.67 14.02
N GLU A 348 6.73 -23.58 13.59
CA GLU A 348 6.05 -22.44 13.00
C GLU A 348 5.86 -22.64 11.48
N PRO A 349 4.84 -22.03 10.86
CA PRO A 349 4.71 -22.00 9.41
C PRO A 349 6.00 -21.53 8.72
N PHE A 350 6.44 -22.33 7.74
CA PHE A 350 7.63 -22.11 6.92
C PHE A 350 7.35 -22.64 5.52
N LEU A 351 7.03 -21.73 4.60
CA LEU A 351 6.44 -22.10 3.30
C LEU A 351 7.51 -22.27 2.23
N SER A 352 7.37 -23.30 1.41
CA SER A 352 8.07 -23.35 0.12
C SER A 352 7.32 -22.51 -0.93
N PRO A 353 7.98 -22.10 -2.04
CA PRO A 353 7.33 -21.41 -3.16
C PRO A 353 6.13 -22.16 -3.72
N ILE A 354 6.21 -23.48 -3.80
CA ILE A 354 5.13 -24.34 -4.32
C ILE A 354 3.92 -24.28 -3.40
N VAL A 355 4.11 -24.45 -2.09
CA VAL A 355 3.01 -24.44 -1.12
C VAL A 355 2.35 -23.07 -1.07
N LEU A 356 3.12 -21.98 -1.08
CA LEU A 356 2.57 -20.63 -1.11
C LEU A 356 1.69 -20.41 -2.34
N VAL A 357 2.15 -20.80 -3.54
CA VAL A 357 1.39 -20.62 -4.78
C VAL A 357 0.06 -21.38 -4.76
N GLU A 358 0.07 -22.62 -4.28
CA GLU A 358 -1.16 -23.41 -4.15
C GLU A 358 -2.17 -22.74 -3.20
N MET A 359 -1.69 -22.20 -2.07
CA MET A 359 -2.53 -21.39 -1.18
C MET A 359 -3.10 -20.16 -1.90
N LEU A 360 -2.27 -19.44 -2.67
CA LEU A 360 -2.68 -18.23 -3.37
C LEU A 360 -3.67 -18.51 -4.50
N ILE A 361 -3.53 -19.62 -5.24
CA ILE A 361 -4.51 -20.06 -6.24
C ILE A 361 -5.84 -20.37 -5.56
N LYS A 362 -5.80 -21.12 -4.46
CA LYS A 362 -6.99 -21.50 -3.69
C LYS A 362 -7.68 -20.28 -3.07
N ALA A 363 -6.92 -19.27 -2.68
CA ALA A 363 -7.43 -17.97 -2.22
C ALA A 363 -7.92 -17.06 -3.38
N GLY A 364 -7.76 -17.46 -4.64
CA GLY A 364 -8.13 -16.68 -5.82
C GLY A 364 -7.21 -15.48 -6.10
N MET A 365 -6.05 -15.43 -5.45
CA MET A 365 -5.05 -14.36 -5.59
C MET A 365 -4.16 -14.56 -6.81
N LEU A 366 -3.96 -15.80 -7.26
CA LEU A 366 -3.22 -16.15 -8.46
C LEU A 366 -4.06 -17.05 -9.38
N THR A 367 -3.77 -17.00 -10.68
CA THR A 367 -4.30 -17.91 -11.69
C THR A 367 -3.16 -18.43 -12.57
N PRO A 368 -3.17 -19.70 -12.99
CA PRO A 368 -2.24 -20.19 -13.99
C PRO A 368 -2.40 -19.41 -15.30
N LYS A 369 -1.30 -19.06 -15.96
CA LYS A 369 -1.36 -18.53 -17.32
C LYS A 369 -1.79 -19.62 -18.28
N SER A 370 -2.69 -19.28 -19.20
CA SER A 370 -2.97 -20.12 -20.35
C SER A 370 -1.68 -20.27 -21.17
N CYS A 371 -1.20 -21.50 -21.34
CA CYS A 371 -0.04 -21.82 -22.17
C CYS A 371 -0.31 -21.60 -23.66
#